data_AF-A0A4Q5C8B3-F1
#
_entry.id   AF-A0A4Q5C8B3-F1
#
_cell.length_a   1.000
_cell.length_b   1.000
_cell.length_c   1.000
_cell.angle_alpha   90.00
_cell.angle_beta   90.00
_cell.angle_gamma   90.00
#
_symmetry.space_group_name_H-M   'P 1'
#
loop_
_entity.id
_entity.type
_entity.pdbx_description
1 polymer ?
#
loop_
_entity_poly.entity_id
_entity_poly.type
_entity_poly.pdbx_seq_one_letter_code
_entity_poly.pdbx_strand_id
1 'polypeptide(L)'
;MKHLSRFDIEAIAAKYVKAYMELPDVRNTKIYRIDPELLLEKILGLTVEYQHLSYDGSILGMTSFTELGVQVLEDDDNEAFFFLDGKTVLVEKDLAFDNKLRGRKNFTLMHEGSHQIFKTLFPNDYGVTQKSSGVHYYKANSERNKPISDWEEWQANTLGAAILLPETLIKQGMFLFNLGDKIECLNKIYSPEVYKRFEALADFLGCSKKALAIRMKQLGLLKKEYLDNPFDIINIYPEGCSV
;
A
#
# COMPACT_ATOMS: atom_id res chain seq x y z
N MET A 1 -14.65 4.75 16.15
CA MET A 1 -13.95 4.29 14.93
C MET A 1 -14.75 3.16 14.32
N LYS A 2 -15.15 3.34 13.08
CA LYS A 2 -15.97 2.37 12.34
C LYS A 2 -15.10 1.20 11.86
N HIS A 3 -15.43 0.00 12.31
CA HIS A 3 -14.80 -1.22 11.82
C HIS A 3 -15.49 -1.70 10.54
N LEU A 4 -14.75 -1.72 9.44
CA LEU A 4 -15.24 -2.11 8.13
C LEU A 4 -14.80 -3.52 7.79
N SER A 5 -15.69 -4.28 7.14
CA SER A 5 -15.30 -5.55 6.56
C SER A 5 -14.39 -5.33 5.35
N ARG A 6 -13.61 -6.35 4.97
CA ARG A 6 -12.83 -6.30 3.71
C ARG A 6 -13.72 -6.02 2.50
N PHE A 7 -14.95 -6.57 2.49
CA PHE A 7 -15.91 -6.34 1.41
C PHE A 7 -16.31 -4.86 1.30
N ASP A 8 -16.56 -4.20 2.44
CA ASP A 8 -16.87 -2.77 2.45
C ASP A 8 -15.68 -1.93 1.97
N ILE A 9 -14.46 -2.30 2.37
CA ILE A 9 -13.23 -1.62 1.94
C ILE A 9 -13.00 -1.80 0.43
N GLU A 10 -13.23 -2.99 -0.13
CA GLU A 10 -13.19 -3.22 -1.59
C GLU A 10 -14.21 -2.35 -2.33
N ALA A 11 -15.44 -2.25 -1.80
CA ALA A 11 -16.47 -1.42 -2.39
C ALA A 11 -16.11 0.07 -2.37
N ILE A 12 -15.42 0.55 -1.33
CA ILE A 12 -14.86 1.89 -1.28
C ILE A 12 -13.74 2.03 -2.31
N ALA A 13 -12.76 1.12 -2.33
CA ALA A 13 -11.64 1.13 -3.27
C ALA A 13 -12.13 1.18 -4.72
N ALA A 14 -13.13 0.38 -5.07
CA ALA A 14 -13.72 0.34 -6.41
C ALA A 14 -14.28 1.70 -6.85
N LYS A 15 -14.85 2.50 -5.94
CA LYS A 15 -15.34 3.85 -6.25
C LYS A 15 -14.20 4.80 -6.61
N TYR A 16 -13.12 4.78 -5.85
CA TYR A 16 -11.95 5.63 -6.10
C TYR A 16 -11.18 5.19 -7.34
N VAL A 17 -11.03 3.88 -7.57
CA VAL A 17 -10.44 3.34 -8.81
C VAL A 17 -11.30 3.72 -10.01
N LYS A 18 -12.63 3.63 -9.91
CA LYS A 18 -13.51 4.08 -10.99
C LYS A 18 -13.34 5.57 -11.29
N ALA A 19 -13.34 6.42 -10.27
CA ALA A 19 -13.14 7.86 -10.43
C ALA A 19 -11.78 8.17 -11.10
N TYR A 20 -10.72 7.46 -10.70
CA TYR A 20 -9.40 7.55 -11.33
C TYR A 20 -9.45 7.16 -12.82
N MET A 21 -10.11 6.05 -13.16
CA MET A 21 -10.26 5.59 -14.54
C MET A 21 -11.07 6.55 -15.42
N GLU A 22 -11.93 7.38 -14.81
CA GLU A 22 -12.76 8.38 -15.52
C GLU A 22 -12.04 9.72 -15.73
N LEU A 23 -10.85 9.92 -15.14
CA LEU A 23 -10.05 11.14 -15.34
C LEU A 23 -9.76 11.38 -16.83
N PRO A 24 -9.79 12.63 -17.32
CA PRO A 24 -9.50 12.94 -18.72
C PRO A 24 -8.16 12.38 -19.21
N ASP A 25 -7.14 12.39 -18.35
CA ASP A 25 -5.78 11.90 -18.63
C ASP A 25 -5.68 10.36 -18.69
N VAL A 26 -6.68 9.66 -18.14
CA VAL A 26 -6.69 8.21 -17.92
C VAL A 26 -7.69 7.50 -18.84
N ARG A 27 -8.91 8.02 -18.97
CA ARG A 27 -10.07 7.34 -19.60
C ARG A 27 -9.88 6.90 -21.05
N ASN A 28 -8.96 7.55 -21.77
CA ASN A 28 -8.67 7.26 -23.18
C ASN A 28 -7.28 6.64 -23.39
N THR A 29 -6.59 6.28 -22.32
CA THR A 29 -5.26 5.68 -22.38
C THR A 29 -5.30 4.24 -21.88
N LYS A 30 -4.40 3.41 -22.42
CA LYS A 30 -4.28 2.03 -21.95
C LYS A 30 -3.45 2.02 -20.67
N ILE A 31 -4.14 1.96 -19.54
CA ILE A 31 -3.54 1.98 -18.21
C ILE A 31 -3.34 0.55 -17.71
N TYR A 32 -2.20 0.31 -17.05
CA TYR A 32 -1.86 -0.99 -16.50
C TYR A 32 -1.56 -0.95 -14.99
N ARG A 33 -1.53 0.24 -14.40
CA ARG A 33 -1.32 0.47 -12.97
C ARG A 33 -1.95 1.79 -12.57
N ILE A 34 -2.31 1.93 -11.31
CA ILE A 34 -2.69 3.23 -10.74
C ILE A 34 -1.42 4.06 -10.55
N ASP A 35 -1.47 5.32 -10.97
CA ASP A 35 -0.49 6.33 -10.58
C ASP A 35 -0.93 6.96 -9.25
N PRO A 36 -0.19 6.73 -8.16
CA PRO A 36 -0.59 7.21 -6.85
C PRO A 36 -0.63 8.73 -6.72
N GLU A 37 0.34 9.43 -7.28
CA GLU A 37 0.44 10.89 -7.16
C GLU A 37 -0.71 11.55 -7.93
N LEU A 38 -1.00 11.05 -9.14
CA LEU A 38 -2.15 11.51 -9.92
C LEU A 38 -3.48 11.27 -9.20
N LEU A 39 -3.65 10.11 -8.54
CA LEU A 39 -4.87 9.82 -7.77
C LEU A 39 -5.00 10.78 -6.58
N LEU A 40 -3.95 10.95 -5.79
CA LEU A 40 -3.95 11.87 -4.65
C LEU A 40 -4.29 13.29 -5.09
N GLU A 41 -3.64 13.78 -6.14
CA GLU A 41 -3.82 15.14 -6.63
C GLU A 41 -5.21 15.35 -7.25
N LYS A 42 -5.60 14.51 -8.21
CA LYS A 42 -6.80 14.78 -9.04
C LYS A 42 -8.09 14.24 -8.45
N ILE A 43 -8.04 13.18 -7.63
CA ILE A 43 -9.23 12.57 -7.03
C ILE A 43 -9.41 13.03 -5.58
N LEU A 44 -8.32 13.10 -4.80
CA LEU A 44 -8.41 13.47 -3.39
C LEU A 44 -8.14 14.96 -3.15
N GLY A 45 -7.58 15.68 -4.12
CA GLY A 45 -7.22 17.10 -3.95
C GLY A 45 -6.09 17.31 -2.94
N LEU A 46 -5.17 16.35 -2.85
CA LEU A 46 -4.05 16.36 -1.93
C LEU A 46 -2.75 16.79 -2.63
N THR A 47 -1.89 17.47 -1.90
CA THR A 47 -0.51 17.78 -2.32
C THR A 47 0.42 16.70 -1.79
N VAL A 48 1.43 16.31 -2.58
CA VAL A 48 2.48 15.38 -2.17
C VAL A 48 3.79 16.16 -2.05
N GLU A 49 4.43 16.05 -0.89
CA GLU A 49 5.72 16.69 -0.61
C GLU A 49 6.72 15.65 -0.10
N TYR A 50 7.98 15.78 -0.52
CA TYR A 50 9.04 14.82 -0.18
C TYR A 50 10.05 15.45 0.76
N GLN A 51 10.12 14.93 1.99
CA GLN A 51 10.98 15.44 3.06
C GLN A 51 11.65 14.27 3.79
N HIS A 52 12.79 14.49 4.43
CA HIS A 52 13.36 13.50 5.34
C HIS A 52 12.55 13.51 6.65
N LEU A 53 11.93 12.38 7.00
CA LEU A 53 10.92 12.32 8.08
C LEU A 53 11.49 11.79 9.39
N SER A 54 12.64 11.11 9.34
CA SER A 54 13.29 10.53 10.51
C SER A 54 14.75 10.22 10.22
N TYR A 55 15.62 10.38 11.23
CA TYR A 55 17.06 10.12 11.11
C TYR A 55 17.40 8.69 10.67
N ASP A 56 16.58 7.71 11.04
CA ASP A 56 16.81 6.29 10.77
C ASP A 56 15.95 5.74 9.62
N GLY A 57 15.19 6.60 8.93
CA GLY A 57 14.26 6.20 7.87
C GLY A 57 13.10 5.32 8.36
N SER A 58 12.78 5.36 9.66
CA SER A 58 11.70 4.56 10.24
C SER A 58 10.31 5.07 9.87
N ILE A 59 10.15 6.37 9.60
CA ILE A 59 8.91 7.01 9.14
C ILE A 59 8.98 7.12 7.61
N LEU A 60 8.00 6.53 6.93
CA LEU A 60 7.93 6.49 5.47
C LEU A 60 6.95 7.52 4.90
N GLY A 61 5.88 7.81 5.63
CA GLY A 61 4.83 8.73 5.22
C GLY A 61 4.17 9.37 6.42
N MET A 62 3.57 10.52 6.19
CA MET A 62 2.85 11.27 7.20
C MET A 62 1.72 12.09 6.60
N THR A 63 0.57 12.11 7.27
CA THR A 63 -0.50 13.05 6.95
C THR A 63 -1.21 13.54 8.21
N SER A 64 -1.91 14.67 8.08
CA SER A 64 -2.75 15.24 9.12
C SER A 64 -4.11 15.62 8.54
N PHE A 65 -5.13 15.70 9.39
CA PHE A 65 -6.46 16.18 9.01
C PHE A 65 -6.66 17.67 9.32
N THR A 66 -5.69 18.30 9.97
CA THR A 66 -5.75 19.70 10.43
C THR A 66 -4.42 20.39 10.20
N GLU A 67 -4.39 21.71 10.41
CA GLU A 67 -3.13 22.43 10.44
C GLU A 67 -2.28 21.99 11.63
N LEU A 68 -1.04 21.60 11.36
CA LEU A 68 -0.11 21.16 12.40
C LEU A 68 1.35 21.29 11.95
N GLY A 69 2.18 21.87 12.82
CA GLY A 69 3.63 21.84 12.66
C GLY A 69 4.18 20.46 13.03
N VAL A 70 4.91 19.84 12.10
CA VAL A 70 5.61 18.57 12.30
C VAL A 70 7.10 18.76 12.07
N GLN A 71 7.90 18.00 12.78
CA GLN A 71 9.35 18.02 12.62
C GLN A 71 9.75 17.20 11.40
N VAL A 72 10.64 17.75 10.58
CA VAL A 72 11.29 17.11 9.43
C VAL A 72 12.79 17.40 9.49
N LEU A 73 13.57 16.75 8.63
CA LEU A 73 15.02 16.97 8.51
C LEU A 73 15.34 17.65 7.17
N GLU A 74 16.25 18.61 7.23
CA GLU A 74 16.90 19.18 6.04
C GLU A 74 17.99 18.23 5.51
N ASP A 75 18.54 18.54 4.33
CA ASP A 75 19.57 17.70 3.67
C ASP A 75 20.90 17.61 4.43
N ASP A 76 21.11 18.49 5.41
CA ASP A 76 22.27 18.50 6.31
C ASP A 76 21.96 17.92 7.71
N ASP A 77 20.86 17.18 7.84
CA ASP A 77 20.37 16.53 9.07
C ASP A 77 19.92 17.50 10.18
N ASN A 78 19.81 18.81 9.89
CA ASN A 78 19.22 19.76 10.82
C ASN A 78 17.69 19.61 10.91
N GLU A 79 17.16 19.82 12.11
CA GLU A 79 15.72 19.77 12.36
C GLU A 79 15.03 21.04 11.82
N ALA A 80 13.99 20.86 11.02
CA ALA A 80 13.11 21.91 10.53
C ALA A 80 11.65 21.60 10.85
N PHE A 81 10.78 22.60 10.75
CA PHE A 81 9.34 22.43 10.88
C PHE A 81 8.65 22.55 9.53
N PHE A 82 7.85 21.55 9.19
CA PHE A 82 6.90 21.60 8.09
C PHE A 82 5.49 21.81 8.66
N PHE A 83 4.73 22.76 8.10
CA PHE A 83 3.35 23.00 8.51
C PHE A 83 2.41 22.28 7.57
N LEU A 84 1.87 21.15 8.03
CA LEU A 84 0.78 20.46 7.34
C LEU A 84 -0.47 21.34 7.37
N ASP A 85 -1.22 21.33 6.27
CA ASP A 85 -2.45 22.11 6.05
C ASP A 85 -3.73 21.25 6.12
N GLY A 86 -3.59 19.97 6.49
CA GLY A 86 -4.67 18.98 6.42
C GLY A 86 -4.92 18.39 5.02
N LYS A 87 -4.19 18.85 3.99
CA LYS A 87 -4.31 18.38 2.60
C LYS A 87 -2.97 17.97 1.98
N THR A 88 -1.90 17.97 2.77
CA THR A 88 -0.58 17.56 2.34
C THR A 88 -0.25 16.17 2.88
N VAL A 89 0.31 15.32 2.01
CA VAL A 89 0.93 14.04 2.34
C VAL A 89 2.44 14.21 2.24
N LEU A 90 3.14 14.06 3.36
CA LEU A 90 4.59 13.98 3.36
C LEU A 90 5.04 12.55 3.11
N VAL A 91 6.07 12.37 2.30
CA VAL A 91 6.68 11.07 2.02
C VAL A 91 8.20 11.18 2.22
N GLU A 92 8.78 10.13 2.76
CA GLU A 92 10.24 10.04 2.93
C GLU A 92 10.94 10.27 1.59
N LYS A 93 11.81 11.28 1.57
CA LYS A 93 12.48 11.80 0.37
C LYS A 93 13.28 10.73 -0.37
N ASP A 94 13.93 9.82 0.35
CA ASP A 94 14.69 8.71 -0.26
C ASP A 94 13.82 7.77 -1.11
N LEU A 95 12.51 7.70 -0.84
CA LEU A 95 11.60 6.88 -1.65
C LEU A 95 11.36 7.46 -3.06
N ALA A 96 11.61 8.75 -3.27
CA ALA A 96 11.43 9.41 -4.57
C ALA A 96 12.54 9.07 -5.56
N PHE A 97 13.77 8.87 -5.08
CA PHE A 97 14.98 8.83 -5.91
C PHE A 97 15.47 7.40 -6.23
N ASP A 98 15.04 6.38 -5.47
CA ASP A 98 15.40 4.98 -5.76
C ASP A 98 14.25 4.23 -6.46
N ASN A 99 14.46 3.89 -7.73
CA ASN A 99 13.53 3.07 -8.52
C ASN A 99 13.22 1.70 -7.86
N LYS A 100 14.15 1.15 -7.06
CA LYS A 100 13.93 -0.09 -6.30
C LYS A 100 12.92 0.10 -5.16
N LEU A 101 12.76 1.34 -4.69
CA LEU A 101 11.83 1.72 -3.62
C LEU A 101 10.48 2.20 -4.16
N ARG A 102 10.28 2.27 -5.48
CA ARG A 102 9.02 2.68 -6.10
C ARG A 102 7.80 1.95 -5.54
N GLY A 103 7.90 0.64 -5.31
CA GLY A 103 6.81 -0.14 -4.72
C GLY A 103 6.46 0.27 -3.28
N ARG A 104 7.47 0.68 -2.51
CA ARG A 104 7.30 1.22 -1.15
C ARG A 104 6.71 2.63 -1.21
N LYS A 105 7.25 3.51 -2.07
CA LYS A 105 6.72 4.86 -2.35
C LYS A 105 5.23 4.81 -2.66
N ASN A 106 4.85 4.00 -3.64
CA ASN A 106 3.48 3.90 -4.12
C ASN A 106 2.52 3.40 -3.04
N PHE A 107 2.97 2.45 -2.22
CA PHE A 107 2.18 1.94 -1.11
C PHE A 107 2.03 2.99 0.00
N THR A 108 3.10 3.68 0.37
CA THR A 108 3.05 4.79 1.33
C THR A 108 2.05 5.86 0.90
N LEU A 109 2.14 6.33 -0.35
CA LEU A 109 1.19 7.34 -0.89
C LEU A 109 -0.27 6.88 -0.77
N MET A 110 -0.54 5.63 -1.14
CA MET A 110 -1.89 5.06 -1.05
C MET A 110 -2.34 4.83 0.39
N HIS A 111 -1.43 4.49 1.29
CA HIS A 111 -1.69 4.35 2.72
C HIS A 111 -2.12 5.69 3.33
N GLU A 112 -1.32 6.74 3.16
CA GLU A 112 -1.65 8.07 3.67
C GLU A 112 -2.91 8.65 3.01
N GLY A 113 -3.07 8.46 1.70
CA GLY A 113 -4.31 8.81 0.98
C GLY A 113 -5.54 8.06 1.52
N SER A 114 -5.36 6.83 2.01
CA SER A 114 -6.44 6.05 2.61
C SER A 114 -6.91 6.64 3.94
N HIS A 115 -6.01 7.17 4.78
CA HIS A 115 -6.40 7.93 5.98
C HIS A 115 -7.29 9.12 5.61
N GLN A 116 -6.93 9.87 4.57
CA GLN A 116 -7.71 11.02 4.09
C GLN A 116 -9.09 10.62 3.53
N ILE A 117 -9.16 9.52 2.78
CA ILE A 117 -10.43 8.94 2.32
C ILE A 117 -11.33 8.59 3.50
N PHE A 118 -10.80 7.87 4.50
CA PHE A 118 -11.61 7.49 5.65
C PHE A 118 -12.04 8.66 6.50
N LYS A 119 -11.19 9.68 6.69
CA LYS A 119 -11.57 10.92 7.36
C LYS A 119 -12.71 11.63 6.62
N THR A 120 -12.67 11.65 5.29
CA THR A 120 -13.72 12.26 4.46
C THR A 120 -15.05 11.49 4.58
N LEU A 121 -15.00 10.16 4.54
CA LEU A 121 -16.21 9.31 4.59
C LEU A 121 -16.80 9.18 5.99
N PHE A 122 -15.96 9.18 7.02
CA PHE A 122 -16.34 8.93 8.41
C PHE A 122 -15.66 9.95 9.36
N PRO A 123 -15.99 11.25 9.23
CA PRO A 123 -15.29 12.34 9.93
C PRO A 123 -15.34 12.26 11.45
N ASN A 124 -16.38 11.61 12.00
CA ASN A 124 -16.57 11.43 13.45
C ASN A 124 -15.95 10.13 14.00
N ASP A 125 -15.45 9.27 13.12
CA ASP A 125 -14.86 7.98 13.50
C ASP A 125 -13.34 7.94 13.35
N TYR A 126 -12.80 8.80 12.49
CA TYR A 126 -11.39 8.88 12.13
C TYR A 126 -10.78 10.20 12.62
N GLY A 127 -9.59 10.13 13.23
CA GLY A 127 -8.91 11.30 13.81
C GLY A 127 -9.59 11.92 15.04
N VAL A 128 -10.36 11.14 15.81
CA VAL A 128 -11.15 11.63 16.97
C VAL A 128 -10.50 11.34 18.33
N THR A 129 -9.48 10.49 18.40
CA THR A 129 -8.77 10.25 19.65
C THR A 129 -7.78 11.37 19.95
N GLN A 130 -8.03 12.14 21.02
CA GLN A 130 -7.06 13.06 21.66
C GLN A 130 -5.74 12.40 22.10
N LYS A 131 -5.55 11.09 21.84
CA LYS A 131 -4.31 10.32 22.08
C LYS A 131 -3.44 10.13 20.83
N SER A 132 -3.93 10.49 19.64
CA SER A 132 -3.11 10.59 18.43
C SER A 132 -2.85 12.07 18.19
N SER A 133 -1.58 12.44 18.01
CA SER A 133 -1.08 13.83 17.97
C SER A 133 -1.56 14.68 16.78
N GLY A 134 -2.74 14.40 16.22
CA GLY A 134 -3.22 14.99 14.97
C GLY A 134 -2.45 14.51 13.73
N VAL A 135 -1.51 13.57 13.89
CA VAL A 135 -0.62 13.06 12.84
C VAL A 135 -0.70 11.55 12.76
N HIS A 136 -0.81 11.04 11.53
CA HIS A 136 -0.67 9.63 11.18
C HIS A 136 0.72 9.38 10.61
N TYR A 137 1.34 8.26 10.99
CA TYR A 137 2.69 7.90 10.59
C TYR A 137 2.72 6.47 10.06
N TYR A 138 3.06 6.29 8.79
CA TYR A 138 3.38 4.97 8.29
C TYR A 138 4.85 4.61 8.59
N LYS A 139 5.09 3.54 9.35
CA LYS A 139 6.44 3.08 9.74
C LYS A 139 6.91 1.83 9.01
N ALA A 140 8.21 1.71 8.80
CA ALA A 140 8.81 0.50 8.24
C ALA A 140 8.59 -0.73 9.15
N ASN A 141 8.28 -1.89 8.57
CA ASN A 141 8.10 -3.20 9.24
C ASN A 141 6.92 -3.31 10.25
N SER A 142 5.85 -2.51 10.11
CA SER A 142 4.66 -2.57 10.97
C SER A 142 3.87 -3.91 10.88
N GLU A 143 4.09 -4.72 9.85
CA GLU A 143 3.25 -5.89 9.51
C GLU A 143 3.63 -7.25 10.15
N ARG A 144 4.39 -7.30 11.25
CA ARG A 144 4.74 -8.62 11.86
C ARG A 144 3.59 -9.18 12.70
N ASN A 145 2.96 -10.27 12.20
CA ASN A 145 2.19 -11.32 12.91
C ASN A 145 1.78 -11.00 14.36
N LYS A 146 0.94 -9.98 14.52
CA LYS A 146 0.30 -9.62 15.80
C LYS A 146 -1.21 -9.54 15.58
N PRO A 147 -2.02 -9.77 16.63
CA PRO A 147 -3.43 -9.39 16.60
C PRO A 147 -3.55 -7.93 16.11
N ILE A 148 -4.60 -7.61 15.36
CA ILE A 148 -4.86 -6.23 14.92
C ILE A 148 -5.02 -5.37 16.18
N SER A 149 -3.95 -4.68 16.56
CA SER A 149 -3.92 -3.77 17.70
C SER A 149 -4.33 -2.36 17.30
N ASP A 150 -4.11 -2.03 16.02
CA ASP A 150 -4.44 -0.75 15.41
C ASP A 150 -5.34 -0.98 14.20
N TRP A 151 -6.64 -0.76 14.40
CA TRP A 151 -7.65 -0.91 13.35
C TRP A 151 -7.56 0.20 12.30
N GLU A 152 -7.07 1.38 12.67
CA GLU A 152 -6.99 2.50 11.72
C GLU A 152 -5.94 2.21 10.65
N GLU A 153 -4.73 1.88 11.11
CA GLU A 153 -3.60 1.48 10.27
C GLU A 153 -3.92 0.23 9.44
N TRP A 154 -4.62 -0.74 10.02
CA TRP A 154 -5.04 -1.93 9.28
C TRP A 154 -6.04 -1.59 8.17
N GLN A 155 -7.02 -0.72 8.44
CA GLN A 155 -7.98 -0.29 7.42
C GLN A 155 -7.29 0.55 6.33
N ALA A 156 -6.36 1.45 6.69
CA ALA A 156 -5.58 2.23 5.73
C ALA A 156 -4.71 1.35 4.83
N ASN A 157 -3.99 0.37 5.40
CA ASN A 157 -3.23 -0.62 4.64
C ASN A 157 -4.12 -1.43 3.68
N THR A 158 -5.31 -1.84 4.15
CA THR A 158 -6.24 -2.64 3.35
C THR A 158 -6.83 -1.84 2.20
N LEU A 159 -7.24 -0.59 2.44
CA LEU A 159 -7.76 0.30 1.40
C LEU A 159 -6.66 0.69 0.40
N GLY A 160 -5.47 1.04 0.90
CA GLY A 160 -4.33 1.41 0.07
C GLY A 160 -3.92 0.28 -0.87
N ALA A 161 -3.86 -0.96 -0.37
CA ALA A 161 -3.61 -2.13 -1.21
C ALA A 161 -4.71 -2.35 -2.26
N ALA A 162 -5.98 -2.16 -1.88
CA ALA A 162 -7.11 -2.40 -2.78
C ALA A 162 -7.21 -1.36 -3.90
N ILE A 163 -6.89 -0.09 -3.61
CA ILE A 163 -6.80 0.98 -4.61
C ILE A 163 -5.56 0.78 -5.49
N LEU A 164 -4.38 0.53 -4.91
CA LEU A 164 -3.13 0.42 -5.67
C LEU A 164 -3.14 -0.78 -6.64
N LEU A 165 -3.71 -1.90 -6.18
CA LEU A 165 -3.69 -3.19 -6.86
C LEU A 165 -5.12 -3.73 -7.02
N PRO A 166 -5.94 -3.11 -7.90
CA PRO A 166 -7.28 -3.58 -8.18
C PRO A 166 -7.22 -4.90 -8.94
N GLU A 167 -8.16 -5.81 -8.66
CA GLU A 167 -8.18 -7.17 -9.21
C GLU A 167 -8.12 -7.18 -10.76
N THR A 168 -8.78 -6.22 -11.40
CA THR A 168 -8.80 -6.07 -12.86
C THR A 168 -7.41 -5.86 -13.46
N LEU A 169 -6.61 -4.97 -12.87
CA LEU A 169 -5.25 -4.68 -13.34
C LEU A 169 -4.28 -5.84 -13.02
N ILE A 170 -4.46 -6.50 -11.87
CA ILE A 170 -3.68 -7.72 -11.56
C ILE A 170 -3.96 -8.80 -12.60
N LYS A 171 -5.23 -9.12 -12.88
CA LYS A 171 -5.61 -10.15 -13.87
C LYS A 171 -5.11 -9.81 -15.27
N GLN A 172 -5.22 -8.55 -15.68
CA GLN A 172 -4.67 -8.09 -16.95
C GLN A 172 -3.16 -8.29 -17.02
N GLY A 173 -2.44 -7.93 -15.95
CA GLY A 173 -1.01 -8.20 -15.83
C GLY A 173 -0.69 -9.70 -15.87
N MET A 174 -1.42 -10.53 -15.10
CA MET A 174 -1.24 -11.98 -15.11
C MET A 174 -1.37 -12.58 -16.51
N PHE A 175 -2.33 -12.10 -17.30
CA PHE A 175 -2.48 -12.47 -18.70
C PHE A 175 -1.24 -12.09 -19.53
N LEU A 176 -0.77 -10.83 -19.42
CA LEU A 176 0.40 -10.34 -20.16
C LEU A 176 1.69 -11.10 -19.82
N PHE A 177 1.87 -11.49 -18.56
CA PHE A 177 3.05 -12.22 -18.09
C PHE A 177 2.88 -13.75 -18.13
N ASN A 178 1.79 -14.27 -18.72
CA ASN A 178 1.50 -15.70 -18.85
C ASN A 178 1.58 -16.46 -17.51
N LEU A 179 0.85 -15.96 -16.50
CA LEU A 179 0.75 -16.52 -15.15
C LEU A 179 -0.53 -17.37 -14.94
N GLY A 180 -1.38 -17.47 -15.98
CA GLY A 180 -2.69 -18.13 -15.90
C GLY A 180 -3.69 -17.37 -15.03
N ASP A 181 -4.81 -18.02 -14.68
CA ASP A 181 -5.84 -17.41 -13.82
C ASP A 181 -5.51 -17.48 -12.33
N LYS A 182 -4.60 -18.41 -11.95
CA LYS A 182 -4.23 -18.66 -10.56
C LYS A 182 -2.83 -19.24 -10.45
N ILE A 183 -2.06 -18.72 -9.50
CA ILE A 183 -0.74 -19.23 -9.14
C ILE A 183 -0.88 -20.20 -7.96
N GLU A 184 -0.56 -21.47 -8.19
CA GLU A 184 -0.61 -22.50 -7.15
C GLU A 184 0.50 -22.32 -6.10
N CYS A 185 1.70 -21.94 -6.54
CA CYS A 185 2.86 -21.80 -5.66
C CYS A 185 3.87 -20.78 -6.20
N LEU A 186 4.28 -19.82 -5.37
CA LEU A 186 5.43 -18.96 -5.63
C LEU A 186 6.65 -19.45 -4.86
N ASN A 187 7.69 -19.86 -5.60
CA ASN A 187 8.94 -20.30 -5.02
C ASN A 187 10.11 -20.03 -5.98
N LYS A 188 11.13 -19.31 -5.51
CA LYS A 188 12.29 -18.94 -6.34
C LYS A 188 13.21 -20.11 -6.70
N ILE A 189 13.15 -21.23 -5.97
CA ILE A 189 13.98 -22.42 -6.19
C ILE A 189 13.20 -23.49 -6.97
N TYR A 190 11.99 -23.83 -6.49
CA TYR A 190 11.22 -24.96 -7.04
C TYR A 190 10.24 -24.57 -8.15
N SER A 191 9.99 -23.27 -8.35
CA SER A 191 9.15 -22.77 -9.44
C SER A 191 9.72 -21.46 -10.04
N PRO A 192 10.99 -21.47 -10.48
CA PRO A 192 11.74 -20.26 -10.80
C PRO A 192 11.15 -19.46 -11.97
N GLU A 193 10.55 -20.12 -12.97
CA GLU A 193 9.93 -19.43 -14.11
C GLU A 193 8.70 -18.63 -13.71
N VAL A 194 7.80 -19.25 -12.93
CA VAL A 194 6.60 -18.59 -12.38
C VAL A 194 7.02 -17.45 -11.46
N TYR A 195 8.02 -17.68 -10.60
CA TYR A 195 8.56 -16.65 -9.72
C TYR A 195 9.12 -15.44 -10.49
N LYS A 196 9.90 -15.66 -11.55
CA LYS A 196 10.44 -14.57 -12.40
C LYS A 196 9.33 -13.77 -13.09
N ARG A 197 8.30 -14.44 -13.61
CA ARG A 197 7.12 -13.76 -14.21
C ARG A 197 6.35 -12.96 -13.17
N PHE A 198 6.20 -13.50 -11.97
CA PHE A 198 5.58 -12.80 -10.83
C PHE A 198 6.39 -11.57 -10.39
N GLU A 199 7.71 -11.68 -10.33
CA GLU A 199 8.60 -10.55 -10.04
C GLU A 199 8.45 -9.44 -11.08
N ALA A 200 8.46 -9.80 -12.36
CA ALA A 200 8.21 -8.87 -13.45
C ALA A 200 6.81 -8.23 -13.38
N LEU A 201 5.78 -8.97 -12.95
CA LEU A 201 4.44 -8.45 -12.71
C LEU A 201 4.43 -7.42 -11.56
N ALA A 202 5.12 -7.70 -10.45
CA ALA A 202 5.21 -6.77 -9.31
C ALA A 202 5.87 -5.45 -9.73
N ASP A 203 6.98 -5.54 -10.48
CA ASP A 203 7.65 -4.38 -11.05
C ASP A 203 6.76 -3.64 -12.06
N PHE A 204 6.04 -4.36 -12.91
CA PHE A 204 5.13 -3.77 -13.88
C PHE A 204 4.00 -2.96 -13.22
N LEU A 205 3.37 -3.54 -12.19
CA LEU A 205 2.33 -2.89 -11.40
C LEU A 205 2.88 -1.79 -10.46
N GLY A 206 4.20 -1.71 -10.29
CA GLY A 206 4.83 -0.70 -9.44
C GLY A 206 4.60 -0.96 -7.95
N CYS A 207 4.66 -2.21 -7.51
CA CYS A 207 4.49 -2.62 -6.11
C CYS A 207 5.59 -3.59 -5.67
N SER A 208 5.71 -3.86 -4.37
CA SER A 208 6.66 -4.87 -3.89
C SER A 208 6.11 -6.29 -4.13
N LYS A 209 7.02 -7.27 -4.27
CA LYS A 209 6.65 -8.69 -4.35
C LYS A 209 5.77 -9.15 -3.19
N LYS A 210 6.07 -8.69 -1.97
CA LYS A 210 5.30 -9.05 -0.78
C LYS A 210 3.89 -8.46 -0.82
N ALA A 211 3.76 -7.17 -1.18
CA ALA A 211 2.46 -6.51 -1.31
C ALA A 211 1.58 -7.19 -2.38
N LEU A 212 2.15 -7.52 -3.54
CA LEU A 212 1.44 -8.24 -4.59
C LEU A 212 1.01 -9.64 -4.11
N ALA A 213 1.90 -10.39 -3.46
CA ALA A 213 1.55 -11.73 -2.97
C ALA A 213 0.44 -11.70 -1.92
N ILE A 214 0.48 -10.75 -0.97
CA ILE A 214 -0.58 -10.55 0.02
C ILE A 214 -1.90 -10.25 -0.70
N ARG A 215 -1.89 -9.29 -1.63
CA ARG A 215 -3.09 -8.89 -2.37
C ARG A 215 -3.67 -10.04 -3.20
N MET A 216 -2.84 -10.76 -3.93
CA MET A 216 -3.26 -11.90 -4.74
C MET A 216 -3.81 -13.05 -3.89
N LYS A 217 -3.28 -13.29 -2.69
CA LYS A 217 -3.85 -14.26 -1.74
C LYS A 217 -5.24 -13.85 -1.27
N GLN A 218 -5.44 -12.58 -0.97
CA GLN A 218 -6.75 -12.05 -0.57
C GLN A 218 -7.81 -12.20 -1.67
N LEU A 219 -7.40 -12.03 -2.93
CA LEU A 219 -8.25 -12.19 -4.11
C LEU A 219 -8.40 -13.65 -4.58
N GLY A 220 -7.72 -14.61 -3.93
CA GLY A 220 -7.75 -16.02 -4.34
C GLY A 220 -6.95 -16.35 -5.61
N LEU A 221 -6.17 -15.40 -6.13
CA LEU A 221 -5.30 -15.53 -7.31
C LEU A 221 -3.97 -16.22 -7.01
N LEU A 222 -3.59 -16.31 -5.73
CA LEU A 222 -2.38 -16.97 -5.26
C LEU A 222 -2.71 -17.89 -4.08
N LYS A 223 -2.29 -19.15 -4.14
CA LYS A 223 -2.59 -20.15 -3.09
C LYS A 223 -1.49 -20.23 -2.04
N LYS A 224 -0.24 -20.49 -2.44
CA LYS A 224 0.92 -20.59 -1.54
C LYS A 224 2.07 -19.70 -1.99
N GLU A 225 2.76 -19.10 -1.03
CA GLU A 225 3.94 -18.27 -1.27
C GLU A 225 5.04 -18.62 -0.29
N TYR A 226 6.28 -18.64 -0.79
CA TYR A 226 7.50 -18.94 -0.05
C TYR A 226 8.56 -17.87 -0.35
N LEU A 227 8.16 -16.60 -0.24
CA LEU A 227 9.02 -15.46 -0.55
C LEU A 227 10.15 -15.28 0.47
N ASP A 228 9.83 -15.46 1.76
CA ASP A 228 10.75 -15.23 2.88
C ASP A 228 11.77 -16.37 3.00
N ASN A 229 11.28 -17.62 3.02
CA ASN A 229 12.12 -18.83 2.99
C ASN A 229 11.64 -19.82 1.91
N PRO A 230 12.41 -20.03 0.82
CA PRO A 230 12.00 -20.94 -0.25
C PRO A 230 12.01 -22.42 0.16
N PHE A 231 12.68 -22.79 1.25
CA PHE A 231 12.77 -24.18 1.69
C PHE A 231 11.57 -24.63 2.53
N ASP A 232 10.72 -23.71 2.98
CA ASP A 232 9.53 -24.02 3.77
C ASP A 232 8.51 -24.88 3.02
N ILE A 233 8.63 -24.98 1.69
CA ILE A 233 7.81 -25.89 0.89
C ILE A 233 8.06 -27.38 1.22
N ILE A 234 9.26 -27.72 1.73
CA ILE A 234 9.64 -29.09 2.11
C ILE A 234 9.23 -29.41 3.55
N ASN A 235 8.82 -28.40 4.34
CA ASN A 235 8.32 -28.62 5.68
C ASN A 235 6.92 -29.26 5.61
N ILE A 236 6.90 -30.59 5.47
CA ILE A 236 5.73 -31.42 5.67
C ILE A 236 5.52 -31.49 7.18
N TYR A 237 4.65 -30.63 7.71
CA TYR A 237 4.06 -30.89 9.01
C TYR A 237 3.20 -32.15 8.86
N PRO A 238 3.40 -33.21 9.67
CA PRO A 238 2.46 -34.30 9.69
C PRO A 238 1.08 -33.73 10.01
N GLU A 239 0.10 -33.99 9.14
CA GLU A 239 -1.30 -33.75 9.49
C GLU A 239 -1.55 -34.47 10.81
N GLY A 240 -1.89 -33.69 11.84
CA GLY A 240 -1.81 -34.14 13.22
C GLY A 240 -2.61 -35.42 13.46
N CYS A 241 -1.91 -36.45 13.93
CA CYS A 241 -2.53 -37.41 14.85
C CYS A 241 -3.04 -36.60 16.04
N SER A 242 -4.35 -36.49 16.14
CA SER A 242 -5.03 -36.05 17.35
C SER A 242 -4.76 -37.09 18.43
N VAL A 243 -4.25 -36.65 19.58
CA VAL A 243 -4.29 -37.41 20.83
C VAL A 243 -5.06 -36.56 21.84
#